data_AF-A0A8H3EA41-F1
#
_entry.id   AF-A0A8H3EA41-F1
#
_cell.length_a   1.000
_cell.length_b   1.000
_cell.length_c   1.000
_cell.angle_alpha   90.00
_cell.angle_beta   90.00
_cell.angle_gamma   90.00
#
_symmetry.space_group_name_H-M   'P 1'
#
loop_
_entity.id
_entity.type
_entity.pdbx_description
1 polymer ?
#
loop_
_entity_poly.entity_id
_entity_poly.type
_entity_poly.pdbx_seq_one_letter_code
_entity_poly.pdbx_strand_id
1 'polypeptide(L)'
;MIVLIADAPPHGIGEYGDGFDAGSPDGHDPLLIARELAQRGIVLFFVACEPALSGYAHANDFYTALTSITSGLMVPLTTASLLSRAIIGSVLENLDMERLIREVGAAVAERILGGQQSVDDVARELHEKLLLRGDGVK
;
A
#
# COMPACT_ATOMS: atom_id res chain seq x y z
N MET A 1 -1.72 2.99 9.65
CA MET A 1 -0.61 3.03 8.68
C MET A 1 0.69 2.54 9.34
N ILE A 2 1.53 1.82 8.59
CA ILE A 2 2.88 1.39 8.97
C ILE A 2 3.86 1.82 7.86
N VAL A 3 5.08 2.24 8.23
CA VAL A 3 6.19 2.43 7.28
C VAL A 3 7.26 1.38 7.57
N LEU A 4 7.55 0.53 6.59
CA LEU A 4 8.64 -0.45 6.63
C LEU A 4 9.78 0.06 5.74
N ILE A 5 11.01 0.01 6.25
CA ILE A 5 12.21 0.45 5.53
C ILE A 5 13.19 -0.72 5.54
N ALA A 6 13.65 -1.17 4.37
CA ALA A 6 14.60 -2.26 4.27
C ALA A 6 15.48 -2.17 3.01
N ASP A 7 16.69 -2.72 3.12
CA ASP A 7 17.66 -2.93 2.04
C ASP A 7 17.80 -4.41 1.64
N ALA A 8 17.02 -5.30 2.28
CA ALA A 8 17.03 -6.73 2.04
C ALA A 8 15.61 -7.34 1.94
N PRO A 9 15.46 -8.45 1.19
CA PRO A 9 14.23 -9.23 1.14
C PRO A 9 13.96 -9.94 2.47
N PRO A 10 12.71 -10.36 2.74
CA PRO A 10 12.45 -11.34 3.77
C PRO A 10 13.00 -12.71 3.38
N HIS A 11 13.29 -13.53 4.39
CA HIS A 11 13.72 -14.90 4.22
C HIS A 11 12.63 -15.79 3.60
N GLY A 12 13.05 -16.85 2.91
CA GLY A 12 12.18 -17.90 2.39
C GLY A 12 11.51 -17.58 1.05
N ILE A 13 11.95 -16.53 0.34
CA ILE A 13 11.41 -16.16 -0.99
C ILE A 13 12.31 -16.60 -2.15
N GLY A 14 13.36 -17.39 -1.88
CA GLY A 14 14.23 -17.98 -2.91
C GLY A 14 15.44 -17.12 -3.31
N GLU A 15 15.88 -16.21 -2.44
CA GLU A 15 17.01 -15.32 -2.72
C GLU A 15 18.35 -16.02 -2.54
N TYR A 16 19.34 -15.66 -3.37
CA TYR A 16 20.67 -16.22 -3.24
C TYR A 16 21.34 -15.78 -1.93
N GLY A 17 21.93 -16.74 -1.21
CA GLY A 17 22.61 -16.46 0.07
C GLY A 17 21.68 -16.36 1.27
N ASP A 18 20.39 -16.72 1.11
CA ASP A 18 19.46 -16.82 2.22
C ASP A 18 19.82 -17.98 3.15
N GLY A 19 20.15 -17.66 4.41
CA GLY A 19 20.44 -18.65 5.46
C GLY A 19 19.19 -19.26 6.11
N PHE A 20 18.00 -18.77 5.75
CA PHE A 20 16.70 -19.19 6.29
C PHE A 20 15.73 -19.46 5.13
N ASP A 21 16.09 -20.39 4.25
CA ASP A 21 15.31 -20.77 3.07
C ASP A 21 13.89 -21.31 3.39
N ALA A 22 13.67 -21.82 4.60
CA ALA A 22 12.36 -22.22 5.11
C ALA A 22 11.51 -21.04 5.65
N GLY A 23 12.00 -19.81 5.56
CA GLY A 23 11.31 -18.60 6.06
C GLY A 23 11.60 -18.29 7.53
N SER A 24 10.71 -17.52 8.16
CA SER A 24 10.85 -17.10 9.56
C SER A 24 10.96 -18.30 10.51
N PRO A 25 11.99 -18.38 11.39
CA PRO A 25 12.11 -19.43 12.40
C PRO A 25 10.92 -19.50 13.37
N ASP A 26 10.22 -18.37 13.54
CA ASP A 26 9.04 -18.23 14.40
C ASP A 26 7.73 -18.57 13.67
N GLY A 27 7.80 -18.94 12.38
CA GLY A 27 6.64 -19.34 11.58
C GLY A 27 5.76 -18.17 11.11
N HIS A 28 6.26 -16.94 11.17
CA HIS A 28 5.52 -15.76 10.72
C HIS A 28 5.59 -15.59 9.19
N ASP A 29 4.44 -15.76 8.52
CA ASP A 29 4.29 -15.52 7.08
C ASP A 29 3.91 -14.06 6.79
N PRO A 30 4.75 -13.28 6.08
CA PRO A 30 4.46 -11.89 5.76
C PRO A 30 3.19 -11.68 4.91
N LEU A 31 2.78 -12.65 4.09
CA LEU A 31 1.55 -12.56 3.30
C LEU A 31 0.31 -12.65 4.20
N LEU A 32 0.35 -13.52 5.21
CA LEU A 32 -0.72 -13.61 6.21
C LEU A 32 -0.79 -12.33 7.03
N ILE A 33 0.36 -11.80 7.45
CA ILE A 33 0.43 -10.53 8.18
C ILE A 33 -0.13 -9.38 7.33
N ALA A 34 0.25 -9.26 6.06
CA ALA A 34 -0.26 -8.19 5.19
C ALA A 34 -1.79 -8.29 5.00
N ARG A 35 -2.34 -9.49 4.90
CA ARG A 35 -3.81 -9.69 4.85
C ARG A 35 -4.49 -9.29 6.16
N GLU A 36 -3.88 -9.60 7.30
CA GLU A 36 -4.39 -9.16 8.60
C GLU A 36 -4.34 -7.63 8.75
N LEU A 37 -3.26 -6.99 8.31
CA LEU A 37 -3.15 -5.53 8.25
C LEU A 37 -4.28 -4.93 7.41
N ALA A 38 -4.51 -5.47 6.21
CA ALA A 38 -5.59 -5.02 5.32
C ALA A 38 -6.97 -5.15 5.96
N GLN A 39 -7.27 -6.28 6.62
CA GLN A 39 -8.53 -6.49 7.35
C GLN A 39 -8.74 -5.49 8.48
N ARG A 40 -7.65 -5.03 9.10
CA ARG A 40 -7.66 -4.02 10.16
C ARG A 40 -7.63 -2.57 9.62
N GLY A 41 -7.63 -2.39 8.30
CA GLY A 41 -7.51 -1.07 7.66
C GLY A 41 -6.14 -0.42 7.84
N ILE A 42 -5.09 -1.21 8.11
CA ILE A 42 -3.73 -0.72 8.30
C ILE A 42 -2.99 -0.78 6.96
N VAL A 43 -2.73 0.40 6.39
CA VAL A 43 -1.96 0.54 5.14
C VAL A 43 -0.46 0.38 5.40
N LEU A 44 0.23 -0.43 4.59
CA LEU A 44 1.70 -0.58 4.61
C LEU A 44 2.34 0.24 3.50
N PHE A 45 3.19 1.18 3.88
CA PHE A 45 4.11 1.85 2.98
C PHE A 45 5.50 1.24 3.11
N PHE A 46 6.14 0.96 2.00
CA PHE A 46 7.47 0.38 1.99
C PHE A 46 8.48 1.36 1.37
N VAL A 47 9.59 1.58 2.06
CA VAL A 47 10.69 2.43 1.61
C VAL A 47 11.87 1.51 1.28
N ALA A 48 12.11 1.34 -0.01
CA ALA A 48 13.15 0.46 -0.53
C ALA A 48 14.51 1.18 -0.54
N CYS A 49 15.50 0.68 0.19
CA CYS A 49 16.85 1.24 0.14
C CYS A 49 17.55 0.80 -1.15
N GLU A 50 17.69 1.73 -2.10
CA GLU A 50 18.25 1.45 -3.43
C GLU A 50 19.72 1.89 -3.55
N PRO A 51 20.56 1.17 -4.32
CA PRO A 51 20.25 0.03 -5.18
C PRO A 51 20.34 -1.34 -4.48
N ALA A 52 20.53 -1.38 -3.16
CA ALA A 52 20.77 -2.61 -2.42
C ALA A 52 19.62 -3.62 -2.58
N LEU A 53 18.38 -3.13 -2.46
CA LEU A 53 17.21 -3.98 -2.60
C LEU A 53 17.00 -4.50 -4.03
N SER A 54 17.19 -3.65 -5.04
CA SER A 54 17.11 -4.08 -6.45
C SER A 54 18.23 -5.04 -6.88
N GLY A 55 19.22 -5.30 -6.03
CA GLY A 55 20.23 -6.33 -6.26
C GLY A 55 19.69 -7.77 -6.11
N TYR A 56 18.51 -7.92 -5.50
CA TYR A 56 17.87 -9.20 -5.24
C TYR A 56 16.83 -9.54 -6.31
N ALA A 57 16.59 -10.83 -6.54
CA ALA A 57 15.79 -11.32 -7.68
C ALA A 57 14.28 -11.13 -7.49
N HIS A 58 13.80 -11.17 -6.24
CA HIS A 58 12.38 -11.25 -5.88
C HIS A 58 11.95 -10.16 -4.89
N ALA A 59 12.89 -9.46 -4.25
CA ALA A 59 12.61 -8.46 -3.22
C ALA A 59 11.58 -7.38 -3.63
N ASN A 60 11.79 -6.73 -4.78
CA ASN A 60 10.92 -5.65 -5.24
C ASN A 60 9.50 -6.13 -5.52
N ASP A 61 9.36 -7.26 -6.22
CA ASP A 61 8.07 -7.85 -6.55
C ASP A 61 7.32 -8.25 -5.27
N PHE A 62 8.05 -8.84 -4.30
CA PHE A 62 7.48 -9.24 -3.03
C PHE A 62 6.93 -8.05 -2.24
N TYR A 63 7.72 -7.00 -2.04
CA TYR A 63 7.27 -5.82 -1.30
C TYR A 63 6.22 -5.00 -2.06
N THR A 64 6.26 -4.98 -3.38
CA THR A 64 5.19 -4.40 -4.21
C THR A 64 3.88 -5.15 -3.98
N ALA A 65 3.92 -6.48 -3.91
CA ALA A 65 2.72 -7.27 -3.61
C ALA A 65 2.19 -7.00 -2.19
N LEU A 66 3.05 -6.92 -1.18
CA LEU A 66 2.63 -6.62 0.20
C LEU A 66 1.98 -5.24 0.35
N THR A 67 2.58 -4.22 -0.26
CA THR A 67 2.01 -2.87 -0.24
C THR A 67 0.69 -2.84 -1.00
N SER A 68 0.58 -3.52 -2.15
CA SER A 68 -0.68 -3.66 -2.90
C SER A 68 -1.82 -4.30 -2.09
N ILE A 69 -1.54 -5.39 -1.34
CA ILE A 69 -2.54 -6.06 -0.47
C ILE A 69 -3.16 -5.09 0.54
N THR A 70 -2.36 -4.17 1.07
CA THR A 70 -2.80 -3.20 2.09
C THR A 70 -3.20 -1.84 1.52
N SER A 71 -3.31 -1.73 0.19
CA SER A 71 -3.57 -0.45 -0.52
C SER A 71 -2.55 0.65 -0.23
N GLY A 72 -1.31 0.28 0.07
CA GLY A 72 -0.19 1.19 0.21
C GLY A 72 0.68 1.22 -1.05
N LEU A 73 1.89 1.75 -0.91
CA LEU A 73 2.83 1.83 -2.01
C LEU A 73 4.29 1.65 -1.57
N MET A 74 5.12 1.26 -2.53
CA MET A 74 6.56 1.16 -2.40
C MET A 74 7.26 2.37 -3.03
N VAL A 75 8.17 3.02 -2.29
CA VAL A 75 8.96 4.16 -2.76
C VAL A 75 10.45 3.81 -2.73
N PRO A 76 11.21 4.07 -3.80
CA PRO A 76 12.66 3.93 -3.78
C PRO A 76 13.34 5.07 -3.00
N LEU A 77 14.27 4.71 -2.12
CA LEU A 77 15.13 5.59 -1.35
C LEU A 77 16.56 5.45 -1.85
N THR A 78 16.96 6.36 -2.72
CA THR A 78 18.31 6.39 -3.33
C THR A 78 19.35 7.11 -2.46
N THR A 79 18.92 7.85 -1.44
CA THR A 79 19.82 8.57 -0.52
C THR A 79 19.16 8.77 0.83
N ALA A 80 19.89 8.52 1.92
CA ALA A 80 19.38 8.60 3.29
C ALA A 80 18.79 9.98 3.67
N SER A 81 19.28 11.07 3.05
CA SER A 81 18.76 12.43 3.28
C SER A 81 17.31 12.62 2.83
N LEU A 82 16.78 11.72 1.99
CA LEU A 82 15.40 11.75 1.52
C LEU A 82 14.44 11.00 2.45
N LEU A 83 14.94 10.24 3.44
CA LEU A 83 14.11 9.35 4.26
C LEU A 83 13.00 10.11 4.99
N SER A 84 13.34 11.24 5.64
CA SER A 84 12.34 12.06 6.33
C SER A 84 11.25 12.55 5.39
N ARG A 85 11.61 12.90 4.14
CA ARG A 85 10.64 13.34 3.12
C ARG A 85 9.75 12.19 2.66
N ALA A 86 10.32 11.00 2.48
CA ALA A 86 9.56 9.80 2.14
C ALA A 86 8.53 9.48 3.23
N ILE A 87 8.93 9.45 4.50
CA ILE A 87 8.02 9.18 5.63
C ILE A 87 6.91 10.23 5.71
N ILE A 88 7.27 11.52 5.65
CA ILE A 88 6.28 12.62 5.70
C ILE A 88 5.31 12.51 4.52
N GLY A 89 5.82 12.26 3.31
CA GLY A 89 5.01 12.08 2.11
C GLY A 89 4.02 10.92 2.27
N SER A 90 4.47 9.76 2.78
CA SER A 90 3.62 8.61 3.03
C SER A 90 2.51 8.91 4.05
N VAL A 91 2.82 9.68 5.11
CA VAL A 91 1.81 10.08 6.11
C VAL A 91 0.79 11.04 5.52
N LEU A 92 1.23 12.04 4.74
CA LEU A 92 0.33 12.98 4.08
C LEU A 92 -0.60 12.26 3.11
N GLU A 93 -0.07 11.34 2.29
CA GLU A 93 -0.86 10.52 1.36
C GLU A 93 -1.92 9.69 2.11
N ASN A 94 -1.55 9.04 3.22
CA ASN A 94 -2.51 8.27 4.02
C ASN A 94 -3.62 9.17 4.61
N LEU A 95 -3.28 10.35 5.11
CA LEU A 95 -4.27 11.30 5.66
C LEU A 95 -5.22 11.84 4.58
N ASP A 96 -4.70 12.17 3.40
CA ASP A 96 -5.52 12.61 2.27
C ASP A 96 -6.43 11.48 1.77
N MET A 97 -5.93 10.24 1.75
CA MET A 97 -6.75 9.09 1.39
C MET A 97 -7.87 8.81 2.39
N GLU A 98 -7.58 8.85 3.68
CA GLU A 98 -8.59 8.73 4.72
C GLU A 98 -9.66 9.82 4.62
N ARG A 99 -9.25 11.06 4.31
CA ARG A 99 -10.18 12.16 4.08
C ARG A 99 -11.07 11.89 2.87
N LEU A 100 -10.49 11.45 1.76
CA LEU A 100 -11.25 11.13 0.55
C LEU A 100 -12.27 10.01 0.79
N ILE A 101 -11.87 8.95 1.49
CA ILE A 101 -12.76 7.82 1.84
C ILE A 101 -13.94 8.32 2.67
N ARG A 102 -13.72 9.21 3.65
CA ARG A 102 -14.81 9.78 4.46
C ARG A 102 -15.77 10.63 3.63
N GLU A 103 -15.24 11.53 2.80
CA GLU A 103 -16.03 12.42 1.94
C GLU A 103 -16.89 11.62 0.94
N VAL A 104 -16.26 10.67 0.24
CA VAL A 104 -16.93 9.80 -0.73
C VAL A 104 -17.94 8.88 -0.05
N GLY A 105 -17.55 8.26 1.07
CA GLY A 105 -18.41 7.35 1.83
C GLY A 105 -19.70 8.03 2.30
N ALA A 106 -19.60 9.26 2.80
CA ALA A 106 -20.77 10.05 3.20
C ALA A 106 -21.70 10.34 2.00
N ALA A 107 -21.13 10.77 0.87
CA ALA A 107 -21.91 11.07 -0.33
C ALA A 107 -22.61 9.83 -0.92
N VAL A 108 -21.95 8.66 -0.87
CA VAL A 108 -22.53 7.38 -1.29
C VAL A 108 -23.66 6.96 -0.36
N ALA A 109 -23.44 7.05 0.96
CA ALA A 109 -24.45 6.68 1.96
C ALA A 109 -25.72 7.53 1.85
N GLU A 110 -25.58 8.84 1.67
CA GLU A 110 -26.72 9.76 1.51
C GLU A 110 -27.59 9.38 0.29
N ARG A 111 -26.97 9.05 -0.84
CA ARG A 111 -27.67 8.71 -2.09
C ARG A 111 -28.40 7.37 -2.01
N ILE A 112 -27.77 6.37 -1.39
CA ILE A 112 -28.36 5.04 -1.22
C ILE A 112 -29.52 5.09 -0.20
N LEU A 113 -29.30 5.71 0.97
CA LEU A 113 -30.31 5.78 2.03
C LEU A 113 -31.47 6.73 1.69
N GLY A 114 -31.19 7.77 0.89
CA GLY A 114 -32.21 8.70 0.39
C GLY A 114 -33.14 8.11 -0.68
N GLY A 115 -32.91 6.87 -1.12
CA GLY A 115 -33.72 6.20 -2.16
C GLY A 115 -33.65 6.86 -3.54
N GLN A 116 -32.61 7.68 -3.77
CA GLN A 116 -32.52 8.51 -4.98
C GLN A 116 -32.00 7.74 -6.20
N GLN A 117 -31.18 6.70 -6.00
CA GLN A 117 -30.51 5.96 -7.06
C GLN A 117 -30.27 4.50 -6.65
N SER A 118 -30.16 3.59 -7.63
CA SER A 118 -29.73 2.21 -7.36
C SER A 118 -28.23 2.17 -6.99
N VAL A 119 -27.80 1.14 -6.26
CA VAL A 119 -26.38 0.96 -5.90
C VAL A 119 -25.48 0.94 -7.15
N ASP A 120 -25.95 0.31 -8.23
CA ASP A 120 -25.21 0.20 -9.49
C ASP A 120 -25.03 1.55 -10.20
N ASP A 121 -26.04 2.44 -10.12
CA ASP A 121 -25.96 3.78 -10.68
C ASP A 121 -24.96 4.64 -9.89
N VAL A 122 -25.00 4.55 -8.56
CA VAL A 122 -24.06 5.27 -7.68
C VAL A 122 -22.62 4.80 -7.92
N ALA A 123 -22.41 3.49 -8.06
CA ALA A 123 -21.08 2.93 -8.32
C ALA A 123 -20.51 3.41 -9.66
N ARG A 124 -21.32 3.44 -10.73
CA ARG A 124 -20.91 3.90 -12.06
C ARG A 124 -20.52 5.38 -12.05
N GLU A 125 -21.37 6.24 -11.51
CA GLU A 125 -21.10 7.69 -11.44
C GLU A 125 -19.88 8.00 -10.57
N LEU A 126 -19.72 7.28 -9.44
CA LEU A 126 -18.54 7.43 -8.59
C LEU A 126 -17.26 7.05 -9.34
N HIS A 127 -17.27 5.94 -10.06
CA HIS A 127 -16.13 5.51 -10.87
C HIS A 127 -15.74 6.56 -11.92
N GLU A 128 -16.72 7.10 -12.66
CA GLU A 128 -16.51 8.17 -13.64
C GLU A 128 -15.91 9.44 -13.01
N LYS A 129 -16.42 9.87 -11.85
CA LYS A 129 -15.89 11.03 -11.13
C LYS A 129 -14.46 10.80 -10.64
N LEU A 130 -14.16 9.60 -10.14
CA LEU A 130 -12.82 9.27 -9.67
C LEU A 130 -11.81 9.21 -10.83
N LEU A 131 -12.21 8.69 -12.00
CA LEU A 131 -11.39 8.72 -13.21
C LEU A 131 -11.07 10.17 -13.63
N LEU A 132 -12.08 11.03 -13.72
CA LEU A 132 -11.91 12.45 -14.09
C LEU A 132 -11.00 13.19 -13.09
N ARG A 133 -11.06 12.83 -11.81
CA ARG A 133 -10.20 13.41 -10.77
C ARG A 133 -8.77 12.88 -10.85
N GLY A 134 -8.57 11.60 -11.17
CA GLY A 134 -7.27 10.99 -11.38
C GLY A 134 -6.53 11.56 -12.60
N ASP A 135 -7.26 11.85 -13.68
CA ASP A 135 -6.70 12.49 -14.89
C ASP A 135 -6.30 13.97 -14.69
N GLY A 136 -6.82 14.63 -13.66
CA GLY A 136 -6.47 16.00 -13.27
C GLY A 136 -5.18 16.12 -12.46
N VAL A 137 -4.58 15.00 -12.04
CA VAL A 137 -3.27 14.93 -11.39
C VAL A 137 -2.25 14.52 -12.45
N LYS A 138 -1.87 15.47 -13.31
CA LYS A 138 -0.73 15.36 -14.23
C LYS A 138 0.29 16.44 -13.92
#